data_AF-A0A257NH86-F1
#
_entry.id   AF-A0A257NH86-F1
#
_cell.length_a   1.000
_cell.length_b   1.000
_cell.length_c   1.000
_cell.angle_alpha   90.00
_cell.angle_beta   90.00
_cell.angle_gamma   90.00
#
_symmetry.space_group_name_H-M   'P 1'
#
loop_
_entity.id
_entity.type
_entity.pdbx_description
1 polymer ?
#
loop_
_entity_poly.entity_id
_entity_poly.type
_entity_poly.pdbx_seq_one_letter_code
_entity_poly.pdbx_strand_id
1 'polypeptide(L)'
;MSKVGTKTLVIGLLLAGLVGIIGYKAVTKGHIRPLAIKSVSLPIKYVRTEGVFQYLSKNEIKTVLQPLVMTGYFDADMQAIHSTVATLPWVDTVTVKRIWPDAIDIKVREKKPYARWGKNSLI
;
A
#
# COMPACT_ATOMS: atom_id res chain seq x y z
N MET A 1 -42.83 36.67 -52.30
CA MET A 1 -43.18 35.71 -51.24
C MET A 1 -42.21 34.51 -51.29
N SER A 2 -40.97 34.64 -50.81
CA SER A 2 -39.90 33.64 -51.03
C SER A 2 -39.66 32.76 -49.80
N LYS A 3 -40.39 31.63 -49.71
CA LYS A 3 -40.25 30.57 -48.68
C LYS A 3 -38.94 29.75 -48.76
N VAL A 4 -38.06 30.04 -49.70
CA VAL A 4 -36.84 29.25 -49.97
C VAL A 4 -35.64 29.70 -49.13
N GLY A 5 -35.52 30.99 -48.80
CA GLY A 5 -34.38 31.54 -48.06
C GLY A 5 -34.30 31.12 -46.59
N THR A 6 -35.43 30.79 -45.96
CA THR A 6 -35.46 30.40 -44.54
C THR A 6 -35.03 28.95 -44.33
N LYS A 7 -35.31 28.04 -45.29
CA LYS A 7 -35.00 26.61 -45.13
C LYS A 7 -33.50 26.30 -45.23
N THR A 8 -32.78 26.98 -46.13
CA THR A 8 -31.32 26.82 -46.28
C THR A 8 -30.53 27.43 -45.12
N LEU A 9 -31.01 28.56 -44.56
CA LEU A 9 -30.41 29.19 -43.39
C LEU A 9 -30.53 28.31 -42.14
N VAL A 10 -31.69 27.66 -41.93
CA VAL A 10 -31.91 26.78 -40.76
C VAL A 10 -31.07 25.50 -40.84
N ILE A 11 -30.86 24.94 -42.04
CA ILE A 11 -30.01 23.74 -42.24
C ILE A 11 -28.53 24.05 -41.96
N GLY A 12 -28.03 25.22 -42.38
CA GLY A 12 -26.67 25.66 -42.07
C GLY A 12 -26.42 25.85 -40.56
N LEU A 13 -27.42 26.36 -39.84
CA LEU A 13 -27.34 26.62 -38.39
C LEU A 13 -27.39 25.32 -37.57
N LEU A 14 -28.14 24.32 -38.02
CA LEU A 14 -28.18 22.98 -37.40
C LEU A 14 -26.85 22.20 -37.58
N LEU A 15 -26.18 22.33 -38.74
CA LEU A 15 -24.87 21.69 -38.97
C LEU A 15 -23.76 22.33 -38.11
N ALA A 16 -23.77 23.65 -37.96
CA ALA A 16 -22.81 24.36 -37.10
C ALA A 16 -22.96 23.96 -35.61
N GLY A 17 -24.19 23.78 -35.14
CA GLY A 17 -24.47 23.29 -33.79
C GLY A 17 -23.94 21.87 -33.55
N LEU A 18 -24.03 20.98 -34.55
CA LEU A 18 -23.59 19.59 -34.44
C LEU A 18 -22.06 19.47 -34.40
N VAL A 19 -21.35 20.29 -35.18
CA VAL A 19 -19.87 20.40 -35.13
C VAL A 19 -19.40 20.92 -33.76
N GLY A 20 -20.11 21.89 -33.18
CA GLY A 20 -19.83 22.40 -31.84
C GLY A 20 -20.03 21.35 -30.73
N ILE A 21 -21.06 20.51 -30.82
CA ILE A 21 -21.35 19.46 -29.83
C ILE A 21 -20.33 18.30 -29.91
N ILE A 22 -19.91 17.92 -31.12
CA ILE A 22 -18.86 16.90 -31.33
C ILE A 22 -17.51 17.42 -30.78
N GLY A 23 -17.16 18.68 -31.05
CA GLY A 23 -15.97 19.32 -30.49
C GLY A 23 -15.99 19.44 -28.96
N TYR A 24 -17.14 19.79 -28.39
CA TYR A 24 -17.33 19.90 -26.93
C TYR A 24 -17.17 18.55 -26.22
N LYS A 25 -17.68 17.45 -26.78
CA LYS A 25 -17.47 16.10 -26.23
C LYS A 25 -16.02 15.62 -26.37
N ALA A 26 -15.27 16.08 -27.37
CA ALA A 26 -13.85 15.77 -27.53
C ALA A 26 -12.98 16.49 -26.50
N VAL A 27 -13.30 17.75 -26.17
CA VAL A 27 -12.58 18.55 -25.15
C VAL A 27 -12.87 18.06 -23.72
N THR A 28 -14.09 17.60 -23.45
CA THR A 28 -14.49 17.12 -22.11
C THR A 28 -14.10 15.67 -21.84
N LYS A 29 -13.96 14.82 -22.87
CA LYS A 29 -13.32 13.49 -22.75
C LYS A 29 -11.80 13.64 -22.76
N GLY A 30 -11.28 14.32 -21.75
CA GLY A 30 -9.85 14.45 -21.50
C GLY A 30 -9.15 13.09 -21.49
N HIS A 31 -8.50 12.74 -22.59
CA HIS A 31 -7.49 11.69 -22.65
C HIS A 31 -6.16 12.24 -22.11
N ILE A 32 -6.21 12.90 -20.95
CA ILE A 32 -5.01 13.06 -20.13
C ILE A 32 -4.68 11.67 -19.63
N ARG A 33 -3.91 10.91 -20.42
CA ARG A 33 -3.22 9.71 -19.92
C ARG A 33 -2.42 10.25 -18.74
N PRO A 34 -2.75 9.91 -17.47
CA PRO A 34 -1.88 10.30 -16.38
C PRO A 34 -0.52 9.74 -16.76
N LEU A 35 0.49 10.61 -16.85
CA LEU A 35 1.85 10.16 -17.01
C LEU A 35 2.10 9.31 -15.78
N ALA A 36 2.03 7.98 -15.94
CA ALA A 36 2.18 7.07 -14.83
C ALA A 36 3.57 7.33 -14.26
N ILE A 37 3.64 8.08 -13.16
CA ILE A 37 4.87 8.25 -12.41
C ILE A 37 5.14 6.85 -11.90
N LYS A 38 6.00 6.12 -12.61
CA LYS A 38 6.46 4.81 -12.19
C LYS A 38 7.12 5.03 -10.84
N SER A 39 6.41 4.71 -9.77
CA SER A 39 6.93 4.81 -8.42
C SER A 39 8.25 4.05 -8.40
N VAL A 40 9.31 4.73 -7.97
CA VAL A 40 10.61 4.09 -7.80
C VAL A 40 10.44 3.07 -6.67
N SER A 41 10.17 1.83 -7.03
CA SER A 41 10.06 0.73 -6.08
C SER A 41 11.46 0.40 -5.59
N LEU A 42 11.87 1.03 -4.49
CA LEU A 42 13.10 0.65 -3.78
C LEU A 42 12.84 -0.68 -3.07
N PRO A 43 13.54 -1.77 -3.38
CA PRO A 43 13.35 -3.03 -2.65
C PRO A 43 13.90 -2.91 -1.23
N ILE A 44 13.22 -3.55 -0.27
CA ILE A 44 13.79 -3.76 1.07
C ILE A 44 14.88 -4.82 0.93
N LYS A 45 16.14 -4.49 1.25
CA LYS A 45 17.24 -5.46 1.13
C LYS A 45 17.43 -6.29 2.38
N TYR A 46 17.26 -5.67 3.55
CA TYR A 46 17.54 -6.32 4.82
C TYR A 46 16.50 -5.94 5.88
N VAL A 47 16.09 -6.95 6.64
CA VAL A 47 15.28 -6.76 7.85
C VAL A 47 16.15 -7.12 9.03
N ARG A 48 16.48 -6.12 9.85
CA ARG A 48 17.27 -6.34 11.07
C ARG A 48 16.31 -6.69 12.19
N THR A 49 16.56 -7.84 12.83
CA THR A 49 15.82 -8.27 14.02
C THR A 49 16.76 -8.21 15.23
N GLU A 50 16.43 -7.33 16.17
CA GLU A 50 17.20 -7.09 17.39
C GLU A 50 16.39 -7.55 18.62
N GLY A 51 17.08 -8.17 19.58
CA GLY A 51 16.45 -8.68 20.79
C GLY A 51 17.29 -9.77 21.45
N VAL A 52 17.00 -10.03 22.73
CA VAL A 52 17.52 -11.21 23.43
C VAL A 52 16.44 -12.28 23.31
N PHE A 53 16.72 -13.30 22.50
CA PHE A 53 15.78 -14.36 22.19
C PHE A 53 16.11 -15.62 23.00
N GLN A 54 15.19 -16.06 23.84
CA GLN A 54 15.29 -17.31 24.60
C GLN A 54 14.21 -18.30 24.21
N TYR A 55 13.00 -17.81 23.93
CA TYR A 55 11.83 -18.64 23.62
C TYR A 55 11.37 -18.53 22.17
N LEU A 56 11.72 -17.44 21.48
CA LEU A 56 11.34 -17.20 20.09
C LEU A 56 12.54 -17.46 19.18
N SER A 57 12.36 -18.23 18.11
CA SER A 57 13.42 -18.42 17.13
C SER A 57 13.44 -17.27 16.11
N LYS A 58 14.64 -16.93 15.61
CA LYS A 58 14.77 -15.95 14.51
C LYS A 58 14.05 -16.41 13.23
N ASN A 59 13.95 -17.74 13.02
CA ASN A 59 13.24 -18.30 11.86
C ASN A 59 11.73 -18.09 11.96
N GLU A 60 11.11 -18.23 13.13
CA GLU A 60 9.68 -17.94 13.31
C GLU A 60 9.36 -16.49 12.95
N ILE A 61 10.18 -15.55 13.46
CA ILE A 61 10.04 -14.12 13.13
C ILE A 61 10.18 -13.91 11.61
N LYS A 62 11.20 -14.51 10.99
CA LYS A 62 11.44 -14.40 9.55
C LYS A 62 10.26 -14.91 8.72
N THR A 63 9.73 -16.09 9.05
CA THR A 63 8.61 -16.71 8.34
C THR A 63 7.37 -15.83 8.39
N VAL A 64 7.07 -15.26 9.56
CA VAL A 64 5.92 -14.37 9.75
C VAL A 64 6.09 -13.04 9.00
N LEU A 65 7.31 -12.53 8.89
CA LEU A 65 7.60 -11.26 8.21
C LEU A 65 7.67 -11.37 6.69
N GLN A 66 8.07 -12.54 6.16
CA GLN A 66 8.33 -12.76 4.74
C GLN A 66 7.24 -12.20 3.81
N PRO A 67 5.93 -12.46 4.01
CA PRO A 67 4.90 -11.94 3.10
C PRO A 67 4.74 -10.41 3.16
N LEU A 68 5.10 -9.76 4.27
CA LEU A 68 4.90 -8.32 4.48
C LEU A 68 6.04 -7.48 3.90
N VAL A 69 7.25 -8.05 3.86
CA VAL A 69 8.47 -7.35 3.43
C VAL A 69 8.82 -7.57 1.95
N MET A 70 7.99 -8.30 1.21
CA MET A 70 8.09 -8.43 -0.26
C MET A 70 7.57 -7.20 -1.02
N THR A 71 6.96 -6.26 -0.31
CA THR A 71 6.49 -4.99 -0.85
C THR A 71 7.66 -4.00 -1.02
N GLY A 72 7.48 -2.98 -1.86
CA GLY A 72 8.47 -1.91 -1.99
C GLY A 72 8.70 -1.21 -0.65
N TYR A 73 9.90 -0.69 -0.43
CA TYR A 73 10.27 0.02 0.79
C TYR A 73 9.19 1.03 1.15
N PHE A 74 8.81 1.95 0.27
CA PHE A 74 7.79 2.97 0.56
C PHE A 74 6.38 2.41 0.79
N ASP A 75 6.06 1.25 0.20
CA ASP A 75 4.73 0.64 0.26
C ASP A 75 4.56 -0.31 1.47
N ALA A 76 5.66 -0.69 2.11
CA ALA A 76 5.63 -1.57 3.27
C ALA A 76 4.87 -0.94 4.45
N ASP A 77 3.91 -1.69 4.98
CA ASP A 77 3.08 -1.28 6.11
C ASP A 77 3.75 -1.64 7.45
N MET A 78 4.33 -0.63 8.10
CA MET A 78 4.98 -0.75 9.41
C MET A 78 4.01 -1.22 10.50
N GLN A 79 2.74 -0.82 10.42
CA GLN A 79 1.73 -1.18 11.41
C GLN A 79 1.32 -2.65 11.23
N ALA A 80 1.18 -3.11 9.99
CA ALA A 80 0.95 -4.53 9.69
C ALA A 80 2.13 -5.40 10.15
N ILE A 81 3.37 -4.94 9.92
CA ILE A 81 4.58 -5.63 10.43
C ILE A 81 4.54 -5.71 11.95
N HIS A 82 4.27 -4.58 12.62
CA HIS A 82 4.19 -4.51 14.07
C HIS A 82 3.12 -5.46 14.62
N SER A 83 1.89 -5.37 14.11
CA SER A 83 0.76 -6.18 14.60
C SER A 83 1.03 -7.67 14.41
N THR A 84 1.58 -8.06 13.27
CA THR A 84 1.86 -9.47 12.96
C THR A 84 2.93 -10.04 13.89
N VAL A 85 4.04 -9.32 14.12
CA VAL A 85 5.07 -9.78 15.08
C VAL A 85 4.53 -9.79 16.51
N ALA A 86 3.67 -8.83 16.88
CA ALA A 86 3.05 -8.77 18.20
C ALA A 86 2.10 -9.93 18.49
N THR A 87 1.61 -10.64 17.47
CA THR A 87 0.78 -11.86 17.67
C THR A 87 1.56 -13.07 18.15
N LEU A 88 2.90 -13.05 18.06
CA LEU A 88 3.74 -14.17 18.47
C LEU A 88 3.63 -14.41 19.98
N PRO A 89 3.47 -15.66 20.46
CA PRO A 89 3.11 -15.94 21.85
C PRO A 89 4.07 -15.39 22.90
N TRP A 90 5.36 -15.37 22.60
CA TRP A 90 6.43 -14.95 23.52
C TRP A 90 6.79 -13.47 23.40
N VAL A 91 6.13 -12.71 22.53
CA VAL A 91 6.41 -11.30 22.31
C VAL A 91 5.69 -10.44 23.34
N ASP A 92 6.43 -9.67 24.11
CA ASP A 92 5.92 -8.69 25.08
C ASP A 92 5.71 -7.33 24.41
N THR A 93 6.77 -6.81 23.79
CA THR A 93 6.73 -5.52 23.09
C THR A 93 7.51 -5.59 21.78
N VAL A 94 7.01 -4.88 20.77
CA VAL A 94 7.64 -4.76 19.45
C VAL A 94 7.83 -3.29 19.14
N THR A 95 8.94 -2.96 18.50
CA THR A 95 9.16 -1.64 17.91
C THR A 95 9.64 -1.83 16.49
N VAL A 96 8.90 -1.27 15.53
CA VAL A 96 9.24 -1.31 14.11
C VAL A 96 9.68 0.07 13.69
N LYS A 97 10.86 0.16 13.10
CA LYS A 97 11.42 1.41 12.58
C LYS A 97 11.88 1.21 11.15
N ARG A 98 11.63 2.25 10.36
CA ARG A 98 12.13 2.35 9.00
C ARG A 98 13.52 2.97 9.04
N ILE A 99 14.50 2.29 8.44
CA ILE A 99 15.89 2.73 8.37
C ILE A 99 16.27 2.98 6.91
N TRP A 100 16.51 4.23 6.60
CA TRP A 100 16.93 4.64 5.26
C TRP A 100 18.37 4.17 4.99
N PRO A 101 18.72 3.71 3.77
CA PRO A 101 17.91 3.76 2.54
C PRO A 101 16.96 2.58 2.28
N ASP A 102 17.24 1.38 2.80
CA ASP A 102 16.63 0.14 2.30
C ASP A 102 16.41 -0.94 3.37
N ALA A 103 16.29 -0.54 4.64
CA ALA A 103 16.18 -1.46 5.76
C ALA A 103 14.97 -1.21 6.67
N ILE A 104 14.49 -2.28 7.30
CA ILE A 104 13.52 -2.22 8.40
C ILE A 104 14.20 -2.80 9.64
N ASP A 105 14.17 -2.04 10.73
CA ASP A 105 14.67 -2.46 12.04
C ASP A 105 13.50 -2.85 12.93
N ILE A 106 13.56 -4.05 13.47
CA ILE A 106 12.51 -4.64 14.30
C ILE A 106 13.15 -5.05 15.62
N LYS A 107 12.78 -4.35 16.69
CA LYS A 107 13.20 -4.67 18.04
C LYS A 107 12.09 -5.44 18.73
N VAL A 108 12.41 -6.63 19.22
CA VAL A 108 11.48 -7.51 19.91
C VAL A 108 11.96 -7.74 21.33
N ARG A 109 11.05 -7.56 22.29
CA ARG A 109 11.26 -7.94 23.68
C ARG A 109 10.41 -9.16 23.99
N GLU A 110 11.04 -10.19 24.56
CA GLU A 110 10.32 -11.38 25.00
C GLU A 110 9.65 -11.19 26.37
N LYS A 111 8.57 -11.93 26.60
CA LYS A 111 7.90 -12.05 27.89
C LYS A 111 8.82 -12.71 28.92
N LYS A 112 8.77 -12.24 30.17
CA LYS A 112 9.42 -12.90 31.31
C LYS A 112 8.45 -13.92 31.92
N PRO A 113 8.77 -15.22 31.94
CA PRO A 113 7.92 -16.20 32.59
C PRO A 113 8.02 -16.06 34.11
N TYR A 114 6.89 -15.86 34.77
CA TYR A 114 6.81 -15.79 36.24
C TYR A 114 6.43 -17.14 36.87
N ALA A 115 5.83 -18.04 36.09
CA ALA A 115 5.39 -19.34 36.55
C ALA A 115 5.26 -20.31 35.38
N ARG A 116 5.51 -21.61 35.62
CA ARG A 116 5.18 -22.68 34.68
C ARG A 116 3.94 -23.40 35.19
N TRP A 117 2.86 -23.38 34.41
CA TRP A 117 1.68 -24.18 34.73
C TRP A 117 1.91 -25.62 34.24
N GLY A 118 2.12 -26.55 35.17
CA GLY A 118 2.13 -27.98 34.88
C GLY A 118 0.71 -28.52 34.74
N LYS A 119 0.54 -29.74 34.21
CA LYS A 119 -0.79 -30.38 34.05
C LYS A 119 -1.62 -30.44 35.35
N ASN A 120 -0.99 -30.30 36.53
CA ASN A 120 -1.66 -30.52 37.82
C ASN A 120 -1.40 -29.44 38.91
N SER A 121 -0.50 -28.46 38.74
CA SER A 121 -0.35 -27.29 39.64
C SER A 121 0.67 -26.26 39.13
N LEU A 122 0.68 -25.07 39.75
CA LEU A 122 1.82 -24.14 39.77
C LEU A 122 3.01 -24.81 40.47
N ILE A 123 4.19 -24.77 39.85
CA ILE A 123 5.49 -25.14 40.43
C ILE A 123 6.24 -23.89 40.87
#